data_AF-A0A1W1WWQ4-F1
#
_entry.id   AF-A0A1W1WWQ4-F1
#
_cell.length_a   1.000
_cell.length_b   1.000
_cell.length_c   1.000
_cell.angle_alpha   90.00
_cell.angle_beta   90.00
_cell.angle_gamma   90.00
#
_symmetry.space_group_name_H-M   'P 1'
#
loop_
_entity.id
_entity.type
_entity.pdbx_description
1 polymer ?
#
loop_
_entity_poly.entity_id
_entity_poly.type
_entity_poly.pdbx_seq_one_letter_code
_entity_poly.pdbx_strand_id
1 'polypeptide(L)'
;MRSGFLLTVALLVLHAIPLATAKVYQWRDADGNVYYADQPPPGQAARERNLRSNIIGSGNASGPKKEAITSNYAVTLYISQGCGLPCEEALSLLDGRRVEYEVKTIGTSEAEMVKFVGIVGSMNARPPVMVIGSDVYKTWDRTLWSAALSKAGFKVPQR
;
A
#
# COMPACT_ATOMS: atom_id res chain seq x y z
N MET A 1 -40.17 -52.31 8.10
CA MET A 1 -40.28 -50.90 7.66
C MET A 1 -40.64 -50.10 8.91
N ARG A 2 -39.88 -49.14 9.44
CA ARG A 2 -39.00 -48.12 8.84
C ARG A 2 -37.91 -47.74 9.85
N SER A 3 -36.67 -47.65 9.40
CA SER A 3 -35.53 -47.13 10.16
C SER A 3 -35.67 -45.62 10.38
N GLY A 4 -35.62 -45.17 11.63
CA GLY A 4 -35.71 -43.75 12.02
C GLY A 4 -34.36 -43.06 11.86
N PHE A 5 -34.37 -41.96 11.13
CA PHE A 5 -33.25 -41.13 10.71
C PHE A 5 -32.40 -40.60 11.88
N LEU A 6 -31.10 -40.87 11.83
CA LEU A 6 -30.05 -40.09 12.47
C LEU A 6 -29.81 -38.82 11.63
N LEU A 7 -29.89 -37.61 12.20
CA LEU A 7 -29.32 -36.42 11.57
C LEU A 7 -28.98 -35.32 12.60
N THR A 8 -27.78 -35.48 13.14
CA THR A 8 -26.72 -34.45 13.33
C THR A 8 -27.14 -32.99 13.56
N VAL A 9 -27.02 -32.57 14.83
CA VAL A 9 -26.96 -31.16 15.27
C VAL A 9 -25.60 -30.58 14.86
N ALA A 10 -25.59 -29.67 13.88
CA ALA A 10 -24.39 -28.95 13.46
C ALA A 10 -24.16 -27.71 14.36
N LEU A 11 -23.14 -27.81 15.22
CA LEU A 11 -22.63 -26.73 16.07
C LEU A 11 -21.75 -25.78 15.23
N LEU A 12 -22.26 -24.59 14.92
CA LEU A 12 -21.49 -23.52 14.25
C LEU A 12 -20.58 -22.81 15.27
N VAL A 13 -19.30 -23.19 15.27
CA VAL A 13 -18.22 -22.50 16.01
C VAL A 13 -17.75 -21.30 15.17
N LEU A 14 -18.14 -20.10 15.60
CA LEU A 14 -17.69 -18.84 15.02
C LEU A 14 -16.23 -18.56 15.44
N HIS A 15 -15.28 -18.83 14.54
CA HIS A 15 -13.86 -18.55 14.76
C HIS A 15 -13.58 -17.05 14.53
N ALA A 16 -13.13 -16.35 15.58
CA ALA A 16 -12.55 -15.02 15.46
C ALA A 16 -11.13 -15.14 14.90
N ILE A 17 -10.90 -14.62 13.69
CA ILE A 17 -9.58 -14.59 13.05
C ILE A 17 -8.81 -13.36 13.54
N PRO A 18 -7.56 -13.48 14.03
CA PRO A 18 -6.73 -12.33 14.37
C PRO A 18 -6.38 -11.53 13.10
N LEU A 19 -6.69 -10.22 13.10
CA LEU A 19 -6.33 -9.31 12.01
C LEU A 19 -4.81 -9.08 11.99
N ALA A 20 -4.14 -9.58 10.96
CA ALA A 20 -2.76 -9.18 10.69
C ALA A 20 -2.76 -7.78 10.05
N THR A 21 -2.25 -6.79 10.79
CA THR A 21 -2.07 -5.42 10.31
C THR A 21 -0.90 -5.42 9.31
N ALA A 22 -1.09 -5.00 8.05
CA ALA A 22 0.04 -4.77 7.16
C ALA A 22 0.79 -3.52 7.66
N LYS A 23 2.06 -3.71 8.04
CA LYS A 23 2.91 -2.71 8.68
C LYS A 23 3.94 -2.23 7.66
N VAL A 24 4.01 -0.93 7.42
CA VAL A 24 5.08 -0.37 6.58
C VAL A 24 6.19 0.13 7.49
N TYR A 25 7.41 -0.28 7.21
CA TYR A 25 8.58 0.03 8.01
C TYR A 25 9.38 1.10 7.32
N GLN A 26 9.63 2.19 8.03
CA GLN A 26 10.59 3.20 7.61
C GLN A 26 11.88 3.01 8.38
N TRP A 27 13.02 2.99 7.70
CA TRP A 27 14.32 3.07 8.36
C TRP A 27 15.23 4.05 7.65
N ARG A 28 16.26 4.50 8.37
CA ARG A 28 17.37 5.28 7.83
C ARG A 28 18.64 4.46 7.97
N ASP A 29 19.43 4.37 6.90
CA ASP A 29 20.77 3.78 6.98
C ASP A 29 21.80 4.77 7.55
N ALA A 30 23.06 4.33 7.65
CA ALA A 30 24.17 5.14 8.16
C ALA A 30 24.51 6.34 7.26
N ASP A 31 24.16 6.27 5.98
CA ASP A 31 24.39 7.31 4.98
C ASP A 31 23.23 8.34 4.93
N GLY A 32 22.19 8.14 5.75
CA GLY A 32 21.03 9.03 5.84
C GLY A 32 19.92 8.72 4.83
N ASN A 33 20.03 7.64 4.07
CA ASN A 33 19.02 7.23 3.10
C ASN A 33 17.81 6.66 3.81
N VAL A 34 16.62 7.14 3.43
CA VAL A 34 15.35 6.67 3.96
C VAL A 34 14.81 5.54 3.08
N TYR A 35 14.50 4.42 3.70
CA TYR A 35 13.89 3.26 3.07
C TYR A 35 12.49 3.02 3.63
N TYR A 36 11.61 2.49 2.77
CA TYR A 36 10.26 2.06 3.13
C TYR A 36 10.00 0.67 2.56
N ALA A 37 9.56 -0.28 3.39
CA ALA A 37 9.16 -1.62 2.95
C ALA A 37 8.11 -2.23 3.87
N ASP A 38 7.35 -3.21 3.38
CA ASP A 38 6.32 -3.92 4.15
C ASP A 38 6.89 -4.89 5.21
N GLN A 39 8.20 -5.11 5.18
CA GLN A 39 8.92 -5.94 6.14
C GLN A 39 10.21 -5.23 6.55
N PRO A 40 10.57 -5.22 7.86
CA PRO A 40 11.80 -4.58 8.27
C PRO A 40 13.00 -5.37 7.75
N PRO A 41 14.09 -4.70 7.34
CA PRO A 41 15.33 -5.39 6.97
C PRO A 41 15.92 -6.12 8.19
N PRO A 42 16.52 -7.31 7.99
CA PRO A 42 17.21 -8.00 9.08
C PRO A 42 18.41 -7.17 9.57
N GLY A 43 18.43 -6.86 10.87
CA GLY A 43 19.57 -6.21 11.53
C GLY A 43 19.61 -4.68 11.51
N GLN A 44 18.57 -3.99 11.00
CA GLN A 44 18.46 -2.53 11.14
C GLN A 44 17.29 -2.09 12.02
N ALA A 45 17.47 -0.98 12.73
CA ALA A 45 16.43 -0.37 13.54
C ALA A 45 15.38 0.29 12.64
N ALA A 46 14.31 -0.44 12.34
CA ALA A 46 13.19 0.06 11.57
C ALA A 46 12.10 0.61 12.48
N ARG A 47 11.57 1.80 12.12
CA ARG A 47 10.40 2.37 12.77
C ARG A 47 9.15 1.89 12.04
N GLU A 48 8.32 1.14 12.75
CA GLU A 48 6.98 0.80 12.27
C GLU A 48 6.18 2.09 12.03
N ARG A 49 5.76 2.30 10.79
CA ARG A 49 4.77 3.30 10.40
C ARG A 49 3.43 2.58 10.29
N ASN A 50 2.47 3.03 11.10
CA ASN A 50 1.08 2.62 10.98
C ASN A 50 0.47 3.32 9.75
N LEU A 51 0.83 2.86 8.55
CA LEU A 51 -0.02 3.08 7.39
C LEU A 51 -1.24 2.19 7.62
N ARG A 52 -2.43 2.78 7.75
CA ARG A 52 -3.66 1.99 7.96
C ARG A 52 -3.98 1.24 6.67
N SER A 53 -3.38 0.07 6.48
CA SER A 53 -3.89 -0.94 5.55
C SER A 53 -5.01 -1.67 6.29
N ASN A 54 -6.24 -1.28 6.03
CA ASN A 54 -7.42 -1.90 6.62
C ASN A 54 -7.75 -3.17 5.83
N ILE A 55 -7.20 -4.32 6.23
CA ILE A 55 -7.60 -5.61 5.67
C ILE A 55 -8.70 -6.19 6.56
N ILE A 56 -9.96 -6.07 6.14
CA ILE A 56 -11.06 -6.90 6.63
C ILE A 56 -11.29 -8.01 5.59
N GLY A 57 -11.16 -9.27 6.01
CA GLY A 57 -11.92 -10.38 5.40
C GLY A 57 -11.17 -11.65 4.97
N SER A 58 -11.04 -12.58 5.93
CA SER A 58 -11.35 -14.03 5.80
C SER A 58 -10.47 -15.01 4.99
N GLY A 59 -9.99 -16.05 5.69
CA GLY A 59 -10.19 -17.45 5.27
C GLY A 59 -8.98 -18.27 4.78
N ASN A 60 -8.53 -19.22 5.61
CA ASN A 60 -7.69 -20.41 5.36
C ASN A 60 -7.27 -20.78 3.92
N ALA A 61 -5.97 -21.02 3.70
CA ALA A 61 -5.46 -22.30 3.14
C ALA A 61 -3.91 -22.36 3.15
N SER A 62 -3.40 -23.53 3.49
CA SER A 62 -1.98 -23.92 3.49
C SER A 62 -1.40 -24.04 2.08
N GLY A 63 -0.13 -23.65 1.90
CA GLY A 63 0.71 -24.05 0.74
C GLY A 63 1.01 -22.94 -0.27
N PRO A 64 2.17 -23.00 -0.98
CA PRO A 64 2.91 -21.82 -1.39
C PRO A 64 2.47 -21.28 -2.75
N LYS A 65 1.82 -20.11 -2.72
CA LYS A 65 1.90 -19.14 -3.80
C LYS A 65 1.66 -17.77 -3.16
N LYS A 66 2.67 -16.90 -3.18
CA LYS A 66 2.47 -15.47 -2.96
C LYS A 66 1.69 -14.94 -4.16
N GLU A 67 0.43 -15.32 -4.29
CA GLU A 67 -0.53 -14.52 -5.03
C GLU A 67 -0.65 -13.23 -4.22
N ALA A 68 0.01 -12.20 -4.75
CA ALA A 68 -0.15 -10.84 -4.27
C ALA A 68 -1.65 -10.61 -4.12
N ILE A 69 -2.09 -10.41 -2.87
CA ILE A 69 -3.42 -9.91 -2.57
C ILE A 69 -3.53 -8.63 -3.39
N THR A 70 -4.26 -8.66 -4.50
CA THR A 70 -4.52 -7.52 -5.38
C THR A 70 -5.44 -6.59 -4.61
N SER A 71 -4.85 -5.91 -3.64
CA SER A 71 -5.43 -4.80 -2.94
C SER A 71 -5.67 -3.74 -4.01
N ASN A 72 -6.94 -3.53 -4.38
CA ASN A 72 -7.31 -2.53 -5.38
C ASN A 72 -7.21 -1.14 -4.73
N TYR A 73 -5.99 -0.71 -4.42
CA TYR A 73 -5.75 0.64 -3.96
C TYR A 73 -6.10 1.60 -5.10
N ALA A 74 -7.08 2.46 -4.86
CA ALA A 74 -7.46 3.48 -5.83
C ALA A 74 -6.33 4.48 -6.11
N VAL A 75 -5.36 4.58 -5.19
CA VAL A 75 -4.17 5.43 -5.30
C VAL A 75 -2.90 4.60 -5.13
N THR A 76 -1.92 4.81 -6.01
CA THR A 76 -0.55 4.29 -5.88
C THR A 76 0.43 5.46 -5.85
N LEU A 77 1.36 5.46 -4.90
CA LEU A 77 2.47 6.40 -4.84
C LEU A 77 3.77 5.69 -5.18
N TYR A 78 4.44 6.14 -6.24
CA TYR A 78 5.79 5.71 -6.59
C TYR A 78 6.83 6.61 -5.94
N ILE A 79 7.81 6.00 -5.29
CA ILE A 79 8.95 6.64 -4.64
C ILE A 79 10.27 6.01 -5.12
N SER A 80 11.40 6.68 -4.93
CA SER A 80 12.74 6.09 -5.14
C SER A 80 13.67 6.44 -4.00
N GLN A 81 14.79 5.72 -3.93
CA GLN A 81 15.91 6.16 -3.11
C GLN A 81 16.39 7.56 -3.56
N GLY A 82 16.73 8.40 -2.59
CA GLY A 82 17.15 9.79 -2.85
C GLY A 82 16.04 10.76 -3.24
N CYS A 83 14.75 10.37 -3.20
CA CYS A 83 13.65 11.27 -3.54
C CYS A 83 13.55 12.50 -2.61
N GLY A 84 13.95 12.36 -1.34
CA GLY A 84 14.00 13.45 -0.38
C GLY A 84 12.62 14.01 -0.01
N LEU A 85 12.60 15.31 0.34
CA LEU A 85 11.43 16.01 0.87
C LEU A 85 10.15 15.86 0.02
N PRO A 86 10.17 15.95 -1.33
CA PRO A 86 8.97 15.78 -2.14
C PRO A 86 8.20 14.47 -1.86
N CYS A 87 8.91 13.34 -1.68
CA CYS A 87 8.26 12.08 -1.34
C CYS A 87 7.68 12.08 0.08
N GLU A 88 8.36 12.70 1.04
CA GLU A 88 7.88 12.81 2.42
C GLU A 88 6.61 13.68 2.51
N GLU A 89 6.56 14.77 1.75
CA GLU A 89 5.38 15.64 1.68
C GLU A 89 4.21 14.96 0.94
N ALA A 90 4.49 14.18 -0.10
CA ALA A 90 3.49 13.39 -0.81
C ALA A 90 2.83 12.35 0.10
N LEU A 91 3.63 11.61 0.87
CA LEU A 91 3.13 10.69 1.89
C LEU A 91 2.27 11.42 2.92
N SER A 92 2.79 12.54 3.46
CA SER A 92 2.09 13.35 4.45
C SER A 92 0.74 13.89 3.94
N LEU A 93 0.65 14.23 2.65
CA LEU A 93 -0.60 14.66 2.03
C LEU A 93 -1.64 13.52 1.98
N LEU A 94 -1.22 12.32 1.59
CA LEU A 94 -2.10 11.15 1.50
C LEU A 94 -2.54 10.69 2.89
N ASP A 95 -1.61 10.60 3.84
CA ASP A 95 -1.87 10.29 5.25
C ASP A 95 -2.82 11.30 5.90
N GLY A 96 -2.55 12.59 5.70
CA GLY A 96 -3.36 13.68 6.24
C GLY A 96 -4.79 13.67 5.69
N ARG A 97 -4.99 13.13 4.49
CA ARG A 97 -6.31 12.93 3.87
C ARG A 97 -6.93 11.57 4.15
N ARG A 98 -6.23 10.68 4.87
CA ARG A 98 -6.64 9.29 5.14
C ARG A 98 -6.99 8.54 3.85
N VAL A 99 -6.23 8.81 2.79
CA VAL A 99 -6.33 8.07 1.54
C VAL A 99 -5.78 6.67 1.80
N GLU A 100 -6.45 5.62 1.32
CA GLU A 100 -5.84 4.30 1.26
C GLU A 100 -5.03 4.22 -0.03
N TYR A 101 -3.71 4.01 0.10
CA TYR A 101 -2.79 3.97 -1.03
C TYR A 101 -1.71 2.90 -0.88
N GLU A 102 -1.22 2.42 -2.02
CA GLU A 102 -0.04 1.55 -2.10
C GLU A 102 1.22 2.38 -2.31
N VAL A 103 2.33 2.04 -1.64
CA VAL A 103 3.65 2.61 -1.93
C VAL A 103 4.46 1.64 -2.76
N LYS A 104 4.99 2.10 -3.90
CA LYS A 104 5.90 1.31 -4.74
C LYS A 104 7.26 1.99 -4.84
N THR A 105 8.30 1.31 -4.40
CA THR A 105 9.68 1.77 -4.56
C THR A 105 10.19 1.37 -5.93
N ILE A 106 10.72 2.32 -6.70
CA ILE A 106 11.35 2.06 -8.00
C ILE A 106 12.88 2.11 -7.87
N GLY A 107 13.56 1.43 -8.81
CA GLY A 107 15.02 1.43 -8.87
C GLY A 107 15.68 0.34 -8.03
N THR A 108 14.88 -0.52 -7.39
CA THR A 108 15.34 -1.75 -6.71
C THR A 108 15.60 -2.90 -7.69
N SER A 109 14.96 -2.88 -8.85
CA SER A 109 15.20 -3.81 -9.95
C SER A 109 14.92 -3.15 -11.32
N GLU A 110 15.53 -3.69 -12.37
CA GLU A 110 15.28 -3.24 -13.75
C GLU A 110 13.81 -3.45 -14.15
N ALA A 111 13.22 -4.58 -13.76
CA ALA A 111 11.82 -4.90 -14.05
C ALA A 111 10.84 -3.86 -13.45
N GLU A 112 11.10 -3.37 -12.24
CA GLU A 112 10.30 -2.30 -11.62
C GLU A 112 10.46 -0.98 -12.35
N MET A 113 11.67 -0.67 -12.84
CA MET A 113 11.93 0.54 -13.62
C MET A 113 11.20 0.51 -14.96
N VAL A 114 11.24 -0.62 -15.68
CA VAL A 114 10.50 -0.82 -16.94
C VAL A 114 9.00 -0.67 -16.72
N LYS A 115 8.46 -1.29 -15.65
CA LYS A 115 7.05 -1.16 -15.28
C LYS A 115 6.67 0.29 -14.97
N PHE A 116 7.51 1.01 -14.22
CA PHE A 116 7.31 2.42 -13.91
C PHE A 116 7.27 3.29 -15.17
N VAL A 117 8.25 3.15 -16.06
CA VAL A 117 8.27 3.90 -17.34
C VAL A 117 7.03 3.58 -18.18
N GLY A 118 6.58 2.32 -18.22
CA GLY A 118 5.37 1.92 -18.92
C GLY A 118 4.10 2.59 -18.38
N ILE A 119 4.01 2.79 -17.06
CA ILE A 119 2.87 3.47 -16.42
C ILE A 119 2.95 4.98 -16.64
N VAL A 120 4.14 5.56 -16.48
CA VAL A 120 4.31 7.01 -16.51
C VAL A 120 4.41 7.57 -17.94
N GLY A 121 4.74 6.72 -18.90
CA GLY A 121 4.90 7.09 -20.31
C GLY A 121 6.05 8.08 -20.52
N SER A 122 7.03 8.12 -19.62
CA SER A 122 8.19 9.00 -19.72
C SER A 122 9.40 8.40 -19.00
N MET A 123 10.54 8.37 -19.68
CA MET A 123 11.82 7.94 -19.10
C MET A 123 12.44 8.99 -18.16
N ASN A 124 11.99 10.25 -18.25
CA ASN A 124 12.51 11.35 -17.44
C ASN A 124 11.67 11.62 -16.19
N ALA A 125 10.56 10.89 -16.02
CA ALA A 125 9.75 11.05 -14.83
C ALA A 125 10.53 10.58 -13.62
N ARG A 126 10.52 11.41 -12.58
CA ARG A 126 11.17 11.13 -11.31
C ARG A 126 10.12 11.12 -10.21
N PRO A 127 10.24 10.22 -9.23
CA PRO A 127 9.39 10.28 -8.05
C PRO A 127 9.44 11.64 -7.31
N PRO A 128 8.38 12.01 -6.59
CA PRO A 128 7.18 11.20 -6.36
C PRO A 128 6.22 11.24 -7.56
N VAL A 129 5.65 10.10 -7.91
CA VAL A 129 4.58 10.00 -8.92
C VAL A 129 3.36 9.36 -8.30
N MET A 130 2.21 10.03 -8.38
CA MET A 130 0.94 9.49 -7.91
C MET A 130 0.11 9.01 -9.08
N VAL A 131 -0.49 7.84 -8.93
CA VAL A 131 -1.44 7.28 -9.88
C VAL A 131 -2.78 7.13 -9.18
N ILE A 132 -3.85 7.63 -9.79
CA ILE A 132 -5.23 7.46 -9.33
C ILE A 132 -6.03 6.81 -10.46
N GLY A 133 -6.32 5.52 -10.34
CA GLY A 133 -6.87 4.75 -11.46
C GLY A 133 -5.96 4.83 -12.70
N SER A 134 -6.44 5.48 -13.76
CA SER A 134 -5.68 5.73 -15.01
C SER A 134 -4.93 7.07 -15.04
N ASP A 135 -5.22 7.98 -14.10
CA ASP A 135 -4.63 9.31 -14.08
C ASP A 135 -3.24 9.27 -13.45
N VAL A 136 -2.23 9.81 -14.13
CA VAL A 136 -0.83 9.82 -13.67
C VAL A 136 -0.34 11.25 -13.42
N TYR A 137 0.06 11.52 -12.17
CA TYR A 137 0.54 12.81 -11.69
C TYR A 137 2.04 12.74 -11.44
N LYS A 138 2.82 13.25 -12.41
CA LYS A 138 4.29 13.09 -12.49
C LYS A 138 5.07 14.16 -11.74
N THR A 139 4.48 15.33 -11.60
CA THR A 139 5.11 16.50 -10.99
C THR A 139 4.54 16.66 -9.59
N TRP A 140 5.40 16.65 -8.58
CA TRP A 140 5.00 17.01 -7.22
C TRP A 140 4.52 18.47 -7.20
N ASP A 141 3.26 18.66 -6.88
CA ASP A 141 2.70 19.95 -6.49
C ASP A 141 1.55 19.69 -5.52
N ARG A 142 1.67 20.24 -4.32
CA ARG A 142 0.72 19.99 -3.23
C ARG A 142 -0.70 20.40 -3.61
N THR A 143 -0.86 21.49 -4.35
CA THR A 143 -2.17 22.05 -4.72
C THR A 143 -2.82 21.21 -5.82
N LEU A 144 -2.05 20.85 -6.86
CA LEU A 144 -2.48 19.98 -7.94
C LEU A 144 -2.91 18.61 -7.43
N TRP A 145 -2.08 17.99 -6.58
CA TRP A 145 -2.37 16.67 -6.02
C TRP A 145 -3.56 16.73 -5.07
N SER A 146 -3.67 17.80 -4.28
CA SER A 146 -4.84 18.07 -3.45
C SER A 146 -6.13 18.17 -4.26
N ALA A 147 -6.10 18.88 -5.38
CA ALA A 147 -7.25 19.02 -6.28
C ALA A 147 -7.61 17.67 -6.93
N ALA A 148 -6.61 16.92 -7.40
CA ALA A 148 -6.79 15.58 -7.97
C ALA A 148 -7.43 14.61 -6.99
N LEU A 149 -6.89 14.54 -5.76
CA LEU A 149 -7.44 13.71 -4.68
C LEU A 149 -8.89 14.10 -4.36
N SER A 150 -9.17 15.40 -4.27
CA SER A 150 -10.54 15.88 -4.01
C SER A 150 -11.50 15.52 -5.14
N LYS A 151 -11.07 15.66 -6.40
CA LYS A 151 -11.83 15.25 -7.59
C LYS A 151 -12.10 13.75 -7.60
N ALA A 152 -11.15 12.95 -7.13
CA ALA A 152 -11.30 11.50 -6.96
C ALA A 152 -12.13 11.10 -5.72
N GLY A 153 -12.66 12.06 -4.96
CA GLY A 153 -13.52 11.82 -3.79
C GLY A 153 -12.79 11.81 -2.45
N PHE A 154 -11.46 11.90 -2.43
CA PHE A 154 -10.65 11.99 -1.22
C PHE A 154 -10.58 13.42 -0.67
N LYS A 155 -11.69 13.83 -0.04
CA LYS A 155 -11.85 15.16 0.54
C LYS A 155 -10.91 15.39 1.73
N VAL A 156 -10.64 16.66 2.02
CA VAL A 156 -9.93 17.04 3.25
C VAL A 156 -10.82 16.69 4.46
N PRO A 157 -10.29 15.98 5.48
CA PRO A 157 -11.03 15.72 6.70
C PRO A 157 -11.52 17.02 7.33
N GLN A 158 -12.84 17.10 7.60
CA GLN A 158 -13.40 18.23 8.34
C GLN A 158 -12.92 18.11 9.80
N ARG A 159 -12.47 19.23 10.37
CA ARG A 159 -11.94 19.31 11.74
C ARG A 159 -13.07 19.31 12.76
#